data_AF-A8XB70-F1
#
_entry.id   AF-A8XB70-F1
#
_cell.length_a   1.000
_cell.length_b   1.000
_cell.length_c   1.000
_cell.angle_alpha   90.00
_cell.angle_beta   90.00
_cell.angle_gamma   90.00
#
_symmetry.space_group_name_H-M   'P 1'
#
loop_
_entity.id
_entity.type
_entity.pdbx_description
1 polymer ?
#
loop_
_entity_poly.entity_id
_entity_poly.type
_entity_poly.pdbx_seq_one_letter_code
_entity_poly.pdbx_strand_id
1 'polypeptide(L)'
;MLVIFTVLVSLLFPMGDAVISGDLNCTVYNGTFHFSVPRVSCSTVSRSMCLSVAWRQILAEDCPNICGFCDLNGCIDAVVGCDNDMSICNAIGMQEFVNQNCRRTCGRCSVTTPKPCQSG
;
A
#
# COMPACT_ATOMS: atom_id res chain seq x y z
N MET A 1 35.52 -38.95 -19.62
CA MET A 1 36.17 -37.78 -18.99
C MET A 1 35.54 -36.43 -19.38
N LEU A 2 34.88 -36.31 -20.55
CA LEU A 2 34.21 -35.06 -20.97
C LEU A 2 33.02 -34.65 -20.06
N VAL A 3 32.24 -35.62 -19.58
CA VAL A 3 31.01 -35.39 -18.79
C VAL A 3 31.28 -34.83 -17.38
N ILE A 4 32.43 -35.18 -16.80
CA ILE A 4 32.85 -34.68 -15.47
C ILE A 4 33.29 -33.22 -15.58
N PHE A 5 33.98 -32.88 -16.68
CA PHE A 5 34.41 -31.51 -16.95
C PHE A 5 33.22 -30.56 -17.15
N THR A 6 32.16 -31.02 -17.82
CA THR A 6 30.95 -30.20 -18.00
C THR A 6 30.18 -29.97 -16.71
N VAL A 7 30.18 -30.92 -15.77
CA VAL A 7 29.49 -30.76 -14.47
C VAL A 7 30.25 -29.81 -13.53
N LEU A 8 31.58 -29.84 -13.56
CA LEU A 8 32.43 -28.93 -12.77
C LEU A 8 32.30 -27.46 -13.22
N VAL A 9 32.12 -27.22 -14.52
CA VAL A 9 31.95 -25.85 -15.05
C VAL A 9 30.63 -25.23 -14.56
N SER A 10 29.55 -26.01 -14.44
CA SER A 10 28.25 -25.52 -13.95
C SER A 10 28.25 -25.11 -12.47
N LEU A 11 29.18 -25.62 -11.65
CA LEU A 11 29.30 -25.31 -10.23
C LEU A 11 30.14 -24.04 -9.95
N LEU A 12 30.76 -23.46 -10.98
CA LEU A 12 31.56 -22.23 -10.88
C LEU A 12 30.77 -20.96 -11.23
N PHE A 13 29.50 -21.07 -11.61
CA PHE A 13 28.65 -19.91 -11.81
C PHE A 13 27.92 -19.57 -10.51
N PRO A 14 28.16 -18.41 -9.88
CA PRO A 14 27.26 -17.92 -8.86
C PRO A 14 25.89 -17.70 -9.52
N MET A 15 24.85 -18.29 -8.93
CA MET A 15 23.48 -17.88 -9.21
C MET A 15 23.38 -16.39 -8.89
N GLY A 16 23.41 -15.56 -9.93
CA GLY A 16 23.17 -14.14 -9.79
C GLY A 16 21.68 -13.96 -9.51
N ASP A 17 21.34 -13.66 -8.26
CA ASP A 17 19.99 -13.25 -7.91
C ASP A 17 19.68 -11.96 -8.68
N ALA A 18 18.69 -12.01 -9.57
CA ALA A 18 18.18 -10.81 -10.20
C ALA A 18 17.47 -9.98 -9.12
N VAL A 19 18.12 -8.92 -8.63
CA VAL A 19 17.50 -7.98 -7.69
C VAL A 19 16.47 -7.17 -8.48
N ILE A 20 15.18 -7.40 -8.23
CA ILE A 20 14.13 -6.51 -8.73
C ILE A 20 14.25 -5.20 -7.93
N SER A 21 14.93 -4.21 -8.50
CA SER A 21 15.08 -2.88 -7.90
C SER A 21 13.99 -1.96 -8.44
N GLY A 22 12.95 -1.70 -7.64
CA GLY A 22 11.85 -0.78 -7.92
C GLY A 22 10.88 -0.64 -6.72
N ASP A 23 9.95 0.31 -6.76
CA ASP A 23 8.88 0.57 -5.78
C ASP A 23 7.73 -0.44 -5.86
N LEU A 24 8.08 -1.69 -6.19
CA LEU A 24 7.14 -2.74 -6.47
C LEU A 24 6.66 -3.42 -5.19
N ASN A 25 5.36 -3.38 -4.93
CA ASN A 25 4.78 -4.08 -3.79
C ASN A 25 4.48 -5.55 -4.15
N CYS A 26 5.29 -6.46 -3.60
CA CYS A 26 5.30 -7.89 -3.88
C CYS A 26 4.72 -8.68 -2.70
N THR A 27 3.39 -8.76 -2.62
CA THR A 27 2.73 -9.48 -1.53
C THR A 27 2.31 -10.89 -1.94
N VAL A 28 2.59 -11.88 -1.09
CA VAL A 28 2.08 -13.25 -1.25
C VAL A 28 0.81 -13.40 -0.42
N TYR A 29 -0.33 -13.59 -1.07
CA TYR A 29 -1.63 -13.84 -0.41
C TYR A 29 -2.14 -15.22 -0.76
N ASN A 30 -2.38 -16.03 0.27
CA ASN A 30 -2.93 -17.38 0.12
C ASN A 30 -2.16 -18.22 -0.94
N GLY A 31 -0.83 -18.10 -0.94
CA GLY A 31 0.07 -18.79 -1.86
C GLY A 31 0.13 -18.24 -3.29
N THR A 32 -0.60 -17.16 -3.61
CA THR A 32 -0.52 -16.48 -4.90
C THR A 32 0.32 -15.21 -4.80
N PHE A 33 1.15 -14.96 -5.82
CA PHE A 33 1.97 -13.76 -5.91
C PHE A 33 1.14 -12.62 -6.51
N HIS A 34 0.94 -11.55 -5.75
CA HIS A 34 0.24 -10.36 -6.23
C HIS A 34 1.23 -9.22 -6.44
N PHE A 35 1.29 -8.76 -7.70
CA PHE A 35 2.15 -7.68 -8.15
C PHE A 35 1.30 -6.42 -8.31
N SER A 36 1.59 -5.39 -7.52
CA SER A 36 0.92 -4.09 -7.60
C SER A 36 1.93 -3.04 -8.03
N VAL A 37 1.70 -2.42 -9.20
CA VAL A 37 2.49 -1.26 -9.64
C VAL A 37 1.84 -0.01 -9.05
N PRO A 38 2.54 0.76 -8.21
CA PRO A 38 2.00 1.99 -7.71
C PRO A 38 1.77 2.99 -8.85
N ARG A 39 0.71 3.78 -8.74
CA ARG A 39 0.35 4.79 -9.75
C ARG A 39 1.31 5.97 -9.73
N VAL A 40 1.99 6.16 -8.62
CA VAL A 40 3.00 7.22 -8.40
C VAL A 40 4.23 6.64 -7.74
N SER A 41 5.40 7.18 -8.08
CA SER A 41 6.63 6.74 -7.45
C SER A 41 6.70 7.23 -6.00
N CYS A 42 6.79 6.29 -5.06
CA CYS A 42 6.83 6.60 -3.63
C CYS A 42 8.01 7.52 -3.24
N SER A 43 9.09 7.52 -4.02
CA SER A 43 10.25 8.41 -3.84
C SER A 43 9.94 9.89 -4.08
N THR A 44 8.90 10.20 -4.87
CA THR A 44 8.51 11.57 -5.24
C THR A 44 7.40 12.14 -4.35
N VAL A 45 6.85 11.32 -3.46
CA VAL A 45 5.73 11.70 -2.59
C VAL A 45 6.23 12.62 -1.48
N SER A 46 5.64 13.81 -1.39
CA SER A 46 5.88 14.75 -0.29
C SER A 46 4.83 14.60 0.83
N ARG A 47 5.19 14.99 2.05
CA ARG A 47 4.28 14.99 3.21
C ARG A 47 3.01 15.81 2.99
N SER A 48 3.08 16.88 2.20
CA SER A 48 1.89 17.68 1.85
C SER A 48 0.89 16.90 1.02
N MET A 49 1.35 15.94 0.20
CA MET A 49 0.48 15.06 -0.59
C MET A 49 -0.28 14.08 0.32
N CYS A 50 0.32 13.64 1.43
CA CYS A 50 -0.34 12.82 2.44
C CYS A 50 -1.51 13.53 3.16
N LEU A 51 -1.61 14.86 3.04
CA LEU A 51 -2.71 15.67 3.59
C LEU A 51 -3.72 16.07 2.50
N SER A 52 -3.40 15.86 1.23
CA SER A 52 -4.26 16.23 0.11
C SER A 52 -5.34 15.20 -0.13
N VAL A 53 -6.59 15.67 -0.27
CA VAL A 53 -7.76 14.84 -0.56
C VAL A 53 -7.59 14.04 -1.86
N ALA A 54 -6.94 14.65 -2.86
CA ALA A 54 -6.72 14.00 -4.16
C ALA A 54 -5.74 12.81 -4.07
N TRP A 55 -4.80 12.85 -3.13
CA TRP A 55 -3.70 11.90 -3.06
C TRP A 55 -3.84 10.87 -1.96
N ARG A 56 -4.54 11.21 -0.88
CA ARG A 56 -4.59 10.37 0.33
C ARG A 56 -4.97 8.93 0.06
N GLN A 57 -6.06 8.70 -0.68
CA GLN A 57 -6.53 7.36 -0.99
C GLN A 57 -5.53 6.59 -1.87
N ILE A 58 -4.97 7.26 -2.88
CA ILE A 58 -3.96 6.67 -3.77
C ILE A 58 -2.73 6.25 -2.96
N LEU A 59 -2.24 7.15 -2.10
CA LEU A 59 -1.05 6.91 -1.27
C LEU A 59 -1.29 5.86 -0.18
N ALA A 60 -2.51 5.67 0.30
CA ALA A 60 -2.84 4.58 1.23
C ALA A 60 -2.79 3.19 0.58
N GLU A 61 -3.01 3.10 -0.73
CA GLU A 61 -2.90 1.85 -1.47
C GLU A 61 -1.49 1.61 -2.01
N ASP A 62 -0.83 2.67 -2.51
CA ASP A 62 0.43 2.58 -3.25
C ASP A 62 1.66 2.76 -2.36
N CYS A 63 1.64 3.81 -1.52
CA CYS A 63 2.80 4.22 -0.73
C CYS A 63 2.45 4.39 0.77
N PRO A 64 1.78 3.41 1.42
CA PRO A 64 1.29 3.58 2.78
C PRO A 64 2.41 3.84 3.81
N ASN A 65 3.62 3.34 3.58
CA ASN A 65 4.78 3.62 4.44
C ASN A 65 5.13 5.11 4.52
N ILE A 66 5.06 5.83 3.39
CA ILE A 66 5.52 7.23 3.29
C ILE A 66 4.60 8.16 4.10
N CYS A 67 3.30 7.86 4.10
CA CYS A 67 2.29 8.64 4.79
C CYS A 67 1.90 8.08 6.16
N GLY A 68 2.50 6.98 6.61
CA GLY A 68 2.16 6.33 7.89
C GLY A 68 0.79 5.67 7.91
N PHE A 69 0.31 5.18 6.75
CA PHE A 69 -1.00 4.55 6.59
C PHE A 69 -0.98 3.02 6.77
N CYS A 70 0.18 2.42 7.07
CA CYS A 70 0.32 0.97 7.19
C CYS A 70 -0.64 0.33 8.19
N ASP A 71 -0.78 0.95 9.37
CA ASP A 71 -1.62 0.41 10.45
C ASP A 71 -3.13 0.62 10.19
N LEU A 72 -3.47 1.32 9.10
CA LEU A 72 -4.84 1.69 8.76
C LEU A 72 -5.53 0.64 7.88
N ASN A 73 -4.85 -0.44 7.47
CA ASN A 73 -5.43 -1.54 6.69
C ASN A 73 -6.22 -1.08 5.45
N GLY A 74 -5.77 -0.02 4.77
CA GLY A 74 -6.45 0.57 3.60
C GLY A 74 -7.72 1.38 3.94
N CYS A 75 -8.08 1.47 5.21
CA CYS A 75 -9.19 2.24 5.74
C CYS A 75 -8.68 3.61 6.21
N ILE A 76 -8.78 4.62 5.34
CA ILE A 76 -8.40 6.00 5.67
C ILE A 76 -9.52 7.01 5.39
N ASP A 77 -9.45 8.15 6.09
CA ASP A 77 -10.26 9.32 5.80
C ASP A 77 -9.68 10.06 4.58
N ALA A 78 -10.52 10.40 3.60
CA ALA A 78 -10.08 11.16 2.43
C ALA A 78 -9.70 12.59 2.80
N VAL A 79 -10.44 13.19 3.74
CA VAL A 79 -10.18 14.54 4.25
C VAL A 79 -9.53 14.49 5.63
N VAL A 80 -8.77 15.52 5.97
CA VAL A 80 -8.26 15.74 7.34
C VAL A 80 -9.35 16.37 8.20
N GLY A 81 -9.30 16.15 9.52
CA GLY A 81 -10.16 16.85 10.46
C GLY A 81 -11.58 16.29 10.63
N CYS A 82 -11.85 15.07 10.15
CA CYS A 82 -13.10 14.37 10.47
C CYS A 82 -13.31 14.17 11.98
N ASP A 83 -12.21 14.14 12.74
CA ASP A 83 -12.15 14.01 14.19
C ASP A 83 -12.49 15.30 14.95
N ASN A 84 -12.57 16.45 14.25
CA ASN A 84 -12.93 17.73 14.87
C ASN A 84 -14.38 17.76 15.38
N ASP A 85 -15.29 17.06 14.69
CA ASP A 85 -16.68 16.96 15.09
C ASP A 85 -17.22 15.56 14.79
N MET A 86 -17.32 14.72 15.81
CA MET A 86 -17.82 13.35 15.68
C MET A 86 -19.34 13.29 15.43
N SER A 87 -20.08 14.37 15.66
CA SER A 87 -21.54 14.39 15.45
C SER A 87 -21.90 14.26 13.96
N ILE A 88 -21.00 14.67 13.06
CA ILE A 88 -21.18 14.54 11.60
C ILE A 88 -21.40 13.10 11.17
N CYS A 89 -20.85 12.13 11.92
CA CYS A 89 -21.00 10.70 11.63
C CYS A 89 -22.46 10.22 11.74
N ASN A 90 -23.30 10.89 12.53
CA ASN A 90 -24.70 10.52 12.75
C ASN A 90 -25.69 11.54 12.15
N ALA A 91 -25.20 12.67 11.65
CA ALA A 91 -26.05 13.67 11.01
C ALA A 91 -26.66 13.13 9.72
N ILE A 92 -28.00 13.17 9.61
CA ILE A 92 -28.76 12.62 8.46
C ILE A 92 -28.33 13.31 7.14
N GLY A 93 -28.12 14.63 7.17
CA GLY A 93 -27.70 15.40 5.99
C GLY A 93 -26.24 15.20 5.59
N MET A 94 -25.41 14.54 6.41
CA MET A 94 -23.98 14.34 6.14
C MET A 94 -23.62 12.90 5.79
N GLN A 95 -24.61 12.00 5.69
CA GLN A 95 -24.38 10.57 5.46
C GLN A 95 -23.52 10.31 4.22
N GLU A 96 -23.80 10.99 3.10
CA GLU A 96 -22.99 10.86 1.88
C GLU A 96 -21.56 11.36 2.07
N PHE A 97 -21.40 12.52 2.73
CA PHE A 97 -20.09 13.10 3.00
C PHE A 97 -19.22 12.17 3.85
N VAL A 98 -19.74 11.67 4.97
CA VAL A 98 -18.96 10.82 5.89
C VAL A 98 -18.67 9.44 5.30
N ASN A 99 -19.58 8.91 4.47
CA ASN A 99 -19.37 7.67 3.73
C ASN A 99 -18.22 7.76 2.72
N GLN A 100 -17.95 8.94 2.18
CA GLN A 100 -16.89 9.13 1.19
C GLN A 100 -15.59 9.63 1.84
N ASN A 101 -15.69 10.55 2.79
CA ASN A 101 -14.57 11.35 3.25
C ASN A 101 -14.07 10.99 4.65
N CYS A 102 -14.93 10.46 5.52
CA CYS A 102 -14.63 10.22 6.94
C CYS A 102 -14.82 8.74 7.34
N ARG A 103 -14.50 7.84 6.40
CA ARG A 103 -14.77 6.40 6.56
C ARG A 103 -14.09 5.79 7.77
N ARG A 104 -12.84 6.15 8.05
CA ARG A 104 -12.09 5.60 9.16
C ARG A 104 -12.59 6.19 10.47
N THR A 105 -12.69 7.51 10.55
CA THR A 105 -13.13 8.22 11.75
C THR A 105 -14.55 7.82 12.17
N CYS A 106 -15.47 7.70 11.20
CA CYS A 106 -16.85 7.31 11.46
C CYS A 106 -17.09 5.78 11.45
N GLY A 107 -16.04 4.95 11.40
CA GLY A 107 -16.15 3.48 11.45
C GLY A 107 -16.91 2.86 10.26
N ARG A 108 -16.89 3.49 9.10
CA ARG A 108 -17.60 3.09 7.87
C ARG A 108 -16.75 2.36 6.84
N CYS A 109 -15.59 1.88 7.25
CA CYS A 109 -14.76 1.09 6.36
C CYS A 109 -15.34 -0.31 6.18
N SER A 110 -15.68 -0.65 4.94
CA SER A 110 -15.88 -2.04 4.55
C SER A 110 -14.53 -2.73 4.63
N VAL A 111 -14.36 -3.66 5.56
CA VAL A 111 -13.13 -4.46 5.67
C VAL A 111 -12.98 -5.26 4.38
N THR A 112 -12.19 -4.75 3.46
CA THR A 112 -11.58 -5.57 2.43
C THR A 112 -10.29 -6.09 3.05
N THR A 113 -10.01 -7.37 2.82
CA THR A 113 -8.84 -8.10 3.35
C THR A 113 -7.61 -7.21 3.51
N PRO A 114 -6.96 -7.22 4.69
CA PRO A 114 -5.78 -6.40 4.94
C PRO A 114 -4.78 -6.63 3.81
N LYS A 115 -4.39 -5.55 3.12
CA LYS A 115 -3.12 -5.56 2.40
C LYS A 115 -2.05 -5.17 3.43
N PRO A 116 -1.27 -6.11 3.99
CA PRO A 116 -0.04 -5.79 4.71
C PRO A 116 0.76 -4.77 3.93
N CYS A 117 0.98 -3.64 4.58
CA CYS A 117 1.96 -2.67 4.17
C CYS A 117 3.31 -3.38 4.17
N GLN A 118 3.92 -3.61 3.01
CA GLN A 118 5.28 -4.09 2.98
C GLN A 118 6.19 -2.92 3.28
N SER A 119 6.68 -2.86 4.52
CA SER A 119 7.77 -1.99 4.94
C SER A 119 9.07 -2.50 4.30
N GLY A 120 9.26 -2.18 3.02
CA GLY A 120 10.48 -2.44 2.26
C GLY A 120 11.10 -1.12 1.83
#